data_AF-A0A519W2F0-F1
#
_entry.id   AF-A0A519W2F0-F1
#
_cell.length_a   1.000
_cell.length_b   1.000
_cell.length_c   1.000
_cell.angle_alpha   90.00
_cell.angle_beta   90.00
_cell.angle_gamma   90.00
#
_symmetry.space_group_name_H-M   'P 1'
#
loop_
_entity.id
_entity.type
_entity.pdbx_description
1 polymer ?
#
loop_
_entity_poly.entity_id
_entity_poly.type
_entity_poly.pdbx_seq_one_letter_code
_entity_poly.pdbx_strand_id
1 'polypeptide(L)'
;MQEKDDSVKHFLELIQKSRRGKLKIYIGMSAGVGKTYRMLQESHALLRNGIDVCIGYVETHRRAETEALVNGLPLIARKKIFYRGKEIEEMDLQGILNRHPEIVVVDELAHTNAEGSKNGKRWQDVFDLLEAGINVISAVN
;
A
#
# COMPACT_ATOMS: atom_id res chain seq x y z
N MET A 1 21.75 6.26 0.00
CA MET A 1 20.82 7.40 0.06
C MET A 1 20.43 7.80 -1.36
N GLN A 2 21.41 8.09 -2.21
CA GLN A 2 21.26 8.35 -3.66
C GLN A 2 20.26 7.45 -4.41
N GLU A 3 20.42 6.12 -4.37
CA GLU A 3 19.55 5.19 -5.12
C GLU A 3 18.07 5.25 -4.72
N LYS A 4 17.76 5.58 -3.45
CA LYS A 4 16.37 5.68 -2.98
C LYS A 4 15.71 6.94 -3.54
N ASP A 5 16.44 8.05 -3.49
CA ASP A 5 15.96 9.35 -3.98
C ASP A 5 15.73 9.32 -5.50
N ASP A 6 16.61 8.63 -6.24
CA ASP A 6 16.46 8.42 -7.68
C ASP A 6 15.21 7.59 -8.02
N SER A 7 14.92 6.55 -7.22
CA SER A 7 13.75 5.69 -7.42
C SER A 7 12.43 6.42 -7.13
N VAL A 8 12.39 7.27 -6.10
CA VAL A 8 11.24 8.13 -5.78
C VAL A 8 11.01 9.12 -6.91
N LYS A 9 12.06 9.82 -7.34
CA LYS A 9 11.98 10.80 -8.42
C LYS A 9 11.45 10.17 -9.71
N HIS A 10 11.97 9.01 -10.10
CA HIS A 10 11.50 8.30 -11.28
C HIS A 10 10.01 7.92 -11.19
N PHE A 11 9.55 7.46 -10.01
CA PHE A 11 8.14 7.14 -9.81
C PHE A 11 7.24 8.37 -9.97
N LEU A 12 7.63 9.52 -9.39
CA LEU A 12 6.89 10.78 -9.54
C LEU A 12 6.85 11.25 -11.00
N GLU A 13 7.95 11.11 -11.75
CA GLU A 13 7.98 11.43 -13.18
C GLU A 13 7.01 10.54 -13.99
N LEU A 14 6.84 9.27 -13.63
CA LEU A 14 5.88 8.37 -14.27
C LEU A 14 4.42 8.76 -13.97
N ILE A 15 4.14 9.23 -12.74
CA ILE A 15 2.82 9.72 -12.33
C ILE A 15 2.42 10.93 -13.18
N GLN A 16 3.31 11.91 -13.33
CA GLN A 16 3.04 13.14 -14.10
C GLN A 16 2.71 12.88 -15.59
N LYS A 17 3.19 11.77 -16.16
CA LYS A 17 3.03 11.44 -17.59
C LYS A 17 1.75 10.68 -17.93
N SER A 18 0.89 10.35 -16.95
CA SER A 18 -0.25 9.45 -17.19
C SER A 18 -1.50 9.86 -16.45
N ARG A 19 -2.66 9.61 -17.07
CA ARG A 19 -3.97 9.75 -16.42
C ARG A 19 -4.35 8.54 -15.54
N ARG A 20 -3.73 7.38 -15.76
CA ARG A 20 -3.96 6.16 -14.96
C ARG A 20 -2.94 6.10 -13.83
N GLY A 21 -3.36 5.64 -12.67
CA GLY A 21 -2.49 5.42 -11.51
C GLY A 21 -1.31 4.50 -11.85
N LYS A 22 -0.19 4.71 -11.16
CA LYS A 22 1.04 3.94 -11.30
C LYS A 22 1.24 3.00 -10.12
N LEU A 23 1.74 1.80 -10.43
CA LEU A 23 2.07 0.79 -9.44
C LEU A 23 3.59 0.70 -9.30
N LYS A 24 4.08 0.85 -8.07
CA LYS A 24 5.46 0.51 -7.68
C LYS A 24 5.42 -0.74 -6.81
N ILE A 25 6.25 -1.73 -7.12
CA ILE A 25 6.27 -3.01 -6.39
C ILE A 25 7.67 -3.28 -5.83
N TYR A 26 7.73 -3.58 -4.54
CA TYR A 26 8.90 -4.18 -3.91
C TYR A 26 8.78 -5.70 -3.95
N ILE A 27 9.69 -6.33 -4.69
CA ILE A 27 9.76 -7.78 -4.85
C ILE A 27 10.93 -8.31 -4.02
N GLY A 28 10.81 -9.50 -3.46
CA GLY A 28 11.87 -10.07 -2.64
C GLY A 28 11.66 -11.55 -2.39
N MET A 29 12.74 -12.31 -2.56
CA MET A 29 12.76 -13.78 -2.72
C MET A 29 12.26 -14.58 -1.50
N SER A 30 12.05 -13.95 -0.35
CA SER A 30 11.66 -14.61 0.90
C SER A 30 11.00 -13.63 1.88
N ALA A 31 10.31 -14.17 2.89
CA ALA A 31 9.84 -13.41 4.03
C ALA A 31 11.02 -12.84 4.84
N GLY A 32 10.84 -11.65 5.42
CA GLY A 32 11.85 -11.04 6.28
C GLY A 32 12.98 -10.27 5.57
N VAL A 33 13.05 -10.28 4.23
CA VAL A 33 14.07 -9.53 3.45
C VAL A 33 13.88 -7.99 3.47
N GLY A 34 12.92 -7.48 4.25
CA GLY A 34 12.76 -6.05 4.52
C GLY A 34 11.92 -5.27 3.51
N LYS A 35 11.10 -5.93 2.67
CA LYS A 35 10.25 -5.26 1.66
C LYS A 35 9.33 -4.21 2.27
N THR A 36 8.48 -4.63 3.22
CA THR A 36 7.53 -3.74 3.92
C THR A 36 8.24 -2.58 4.59
N TYR A 37 9.35 -2.86 5.26
CA TYR A 37 10.15 -1.83 5.92
C TYR A 37 10.69 -0.78 4.92
N ARG A 38 11.27 -1.22 3.79
CA ARG A 38 11.76 -0.32 2.74
C ARG A 38 10.64 0.49 2.10
N MET A 39 9.52 -0.17 1.81
CA MET A 39 8.30 0.46 1.30
C MET A 39 7.84 1.61 2.21
N LEU A 40 7.71 1.35 3.51
CA LEU A 40 7.31 2.36 4.49
C LEU A 40 8.33 3.51 4.62
N GLN A 41 9.64 3.21 4.60
CA GLN A 41 10.68 4.25 4.59
C GLN A 41 10.54 5.20 3.39
N GLU A 42 10.18 4.67 2.23
CA GLU A 42 9.94 5.48 1.04
C GLU A 42 8.65 6.31 1.16
N SER A 43 7.57 5.73 1.68
CA SER A 43 6.33 6.45 1.97
C SER A 43 6.55 7.64 2.90
N HIS A 44 7.44 7.50 3.88
CA HIS A 44 7.89 8.60 4.74
C HIS A 44 8.63 9.70 3.97
N ALA A 45 9.49 9.33 3.01
CA ALA A 45 10.17 10.31 2.18
C ALA A 45 9.18 11.08 1.30
N LEU A 46 8.21 10.39 0.69
CA LEU A 46 7.15 11.01 -0.11
C LEU A 46 6.30 11.97 0.74
N LEU A 47 5.88 11.55 1.93
CA LEU A 47 5.10 12.39 2.85
C LEU A 47 5.88 13.66 3.26
N ARG A 48 7.18 13.54 3.56
CA ARG A 48 8.03 14.71 3.88
C ARG A 48 8.20 15.68 2.71
N ASN A 49 8.05 15.22 1.48
CA ASN A 49 8.06 16.05 0.28
C ASN A 49 6.66 16.61 -0.07
N GLY A 50 5.68 16.47 0.82
CA GLY A 50 4.34 17.06 0.68
C GLY A 50 3.41 16.27 -0.23
N ILE A 51 3.74 15.03 -0.60
CA ILE A 51 2.86 14.15 -1.37
C ILE A 51 1.79 13.55 -0.45
N ASP A 52 0.54 13.53 -0.89
CA ASP A 52 -0.58 12.91 -0.14
C ASP A 52 -0.46 11.38 -0.17
N VAL A 53 0.23 10.84 0.85
CA VAL A 53 0.46 9.40 1.03
C VAL A 53 -0.32 8.89 2.24
N CYS A 54 -1.00 7.75 2.09
CA CYS A 54 -1.58 7.03 3.21
C CYS A 54 -1.38 5.51 3.14
N ILE A 55 -1.55 4.84 4.27
CA ILE A 55 -1.59 3.38 4.37
C ILE A 55 -3.03 2.91 4.17
N GLY A 56 -3.23 2.05 3.17
CA GLY A 56 -4.48 1.29 3.00
C GLY A 56 -4.41 -0.07 3.69
N TYR A 57 -3.28 -0.77 3.57
CA TYR A 57 -3.02 -2.02 4.28
C TYR A 57 -1.53 -2.29 4.38
N VAL A 58 -1.04 -2.64 5.58
CA VAL A 58 0.34 -3.07 5.83
C VAL A 58 0.34 -4.18 6.87
N GLU A 59 1.07 -5.27 6.64
CA GLU A 59 1.27 -6.33 7.64
C GLU A 59 2.66 -6.19 8.30
N THR A 60 2.69 -5.90 9.60
CA THR A 60 3.96 -5.67 10.31
C THR A 60 4.61 -6.95 10.80
N HIS A 61 3.83 -8.03 10.95
CA HIS A 61 4.22 -9.26 11.65
C HIS A 61 4.83 -8.99 13.03
N ARG A 62 4.32 -7.97 13.75
CA ARG A 62 4.78 -7.58 15.10
C ARG A 62 6.25 -7.16 15.20
N ARG A 63 6.83 -6.71 14.09
CA ARG A 63 8.18 -6.16 14.07
C ARG A 63 8.12 -4.71 14.57
N ALA A 64 8.67 -4.47 15.76
CA ALA A 64 8.61 -3.17 16.43
C ALA A 64 9.08 -1.99 15.55
N GLU A 65 10.17 -2.18 14.79
CA GLU A 65 10.67 -1.12 13.89
C GLU A 65 9.70 -0.81 12.74
N THR A 66 9.00 -1.82 12.23
CA THR A 66 7.99 -1.64 11.17
C THR A 66 6.73 -0.98 11.72
N GLU A 67 6.30 -1.36 12.92
CA GLU A 67 5.16 -0.72 13.62
C GLU A 67 5.43 0.76 13.89
N ALA A 68 6.66 1.09 14.30
CA ALA A 68 7.07 2.49 14.49
C ALA A 68 6.95 3.31 13.20
N LEU A 69 7.28 2.73 12.05
CA LEU A 69 7.11 3.40 10.75
C LEU A 69 5.63 3.61 10.40
N VAL A 70 4.75 2.65 10.72
CA VAL A 70 3.29 2.77 10.47
C VAL A 70 2.71 3.95 11.26
N ASN A 71 3.09 4.12 12.53
CA ASN A 71 2.56 5.17 13.40
C ASN A 71 2.83 6.61 12.88
N GLY A 72 3.83 6.78 12.01
CA GLY A 72 4.19 8.07 11.44
C GLY A 72 3.55 8.38 10.07
N LEU A 73 2.65 7.53 9.57
CA LEU A 73 1.98 7.72 8.28
C LEU A 73 0.45 7.82 8.48
N PRO A 74 -0.25 8.67 7.70
CA PRO A 74 -1.71 8.63 7.66
C PRO A 74 -2.21 7.23 7.31
N LEU A 75 -3.22 6.73 8.01
CA LEU A 75 -3.72 5.37 7.86
C LEU A 75 -5.24 5.37 7.72
N ILE A 76 -5.73 4.64 6.72
CA ILE A 76 -7.16 4.34 6.57
C ILE A 76 -7.44 3.10 7.41
N ALA A 77 -8.43 3.22 8.30
CA ALA A 77 -8.82 2.13 9.19
C ALA A 77 -9.24 0.91 8.37
N ARG A 78 -8.76 -0.27 8.79
CA ARG A 78 -9.12 -1.53 8.15
C ARG A 78 -10.59 -1.85 8.36
N LYS A 79 -11.20 -2.51 7.38
CA LYS A 79 -12.56 -3.01 7.46
C LYS A 79 -12.57 -4.32 8.24
N LYS A 80 -13.46 -4.43 9.23
CA LYS A 80 -13.71 -5.67 9.95
C LYS A 80 -14.80 -6.48 9.24
N ILE A 81 -14.53 -7.76 9.00
CA ILE A 81 -15.43 -8.69 8.34
C ILE A 81 -15.57 -9.93 9.24
N PHE A 82 -16.79 -10.42 9.42
CA PHE A 82 -17.02 -11.67 10.16
C PHE A 82 -17.10 -12.83 9.18
N TYR A 83 -16.15 -13.76 9.28
CA TYR A 83 -16.08 -14.96 8.45
C TYR A 83 -15.93 -16.21 9.30
N ARG A 84 -16.85 -17.17 9.13
CA ARG A 84 -16.87 -18.46 9.88
C ARG A 84 -16.71 -18.29 11.39
N GLY A 85 -17.37 -17.28 11.96
CA GLY A 85 -17.31 -16.99 13.40
C GLY A 85 -16.02 -16.32 13.89
N LYS A 86 -15.14 -15.86 12.98
CA LYS A 86 -13.95 -15.08 13.30
C LYS A 86 -14.04 -13.69 12.70
N GLU A 87 -13.65 -12.68 13.46
CA GLU A 87 -13.40 -11.34 12.93
C GLU A 87 -12.06 -11.35 12.20
N ILE A 88 -12.07 -10.90 10.96
CA ILE A 88 -10.88 -10.71 10.12
C ILE A 88 -10.84 -9.26 9.64
N GLU A 89 -9.64 -8.73 9.49
CA GLU A 89 -9.43 -7.37 9.00
C GLU A 89 -9.00 -7.41 7.53
N GLU A 90 -9.62 -6.53 6.73
CA GLU A 90 -9.28 -6.34 5.32
C GLU A 90 -9.02 -4.86 5.01
N MET A 91 -8.39 -4.63 3.86
CA MET A 91 -8.27 -3.28 3.32
C MET A 91 -9.66 -2.68 3.04
N ASP A 92 -9.89 -1.43 3.44
CA ASP A 92 -11.10 -0.70 3.07
C ASP A 92 -10.95 -0.05 1.69
N LEU A 93 -11.13 -0.85 0.62
CA LEU A 93 -11.06 -0.37 -0.76
C LEU A 93 -11.96 0.85 -0.99
N GLN A 94 -13.20 0.82 -0.49
CA GLN A 94 -14.14 1.92 -0.70
C GLN A 94 -13.72 3.17 0.07
N GLY A 95 -13.22 3.01 1.30
CA GLY A 95 -12.64 4.11 2.08
C GLY A 95 -11.49 4.79 1.36
N ILE A 96 -10.60 4.02 0.73
CA ILE A 96 -9.49 4.55 -0.07
C ILE A 96 -10.01 5.29 -1.32
N LEU A 97 -10.93 4.70 -2.08
CA LEU A 97 -11.52 5.32 -3.26
C LEU A 97 -12.21 6.65 -2.92
N ASN A 98 -12.91 6.71 -1.78
CA ASN A 98 -13.58 7.92 -1.31
C ASN A 98 -12.60 8.98 -0.84
N ARG A 99 -11.51 8.59 -0.16
CA ARG A 99 -10.45 9.52 0.28
C ARG A 99 -9.62 10.05 -0.88
N HIS A 100 -9.46 9.25 -1.94
CA HIS A 100 -8.73 9.57 -3.17
C HIS A 100 -7.34 10.19 -2.91
N PRO A 101 -6.42 9.48 -2.23
CA PRO A 101 -5.06 9.97 -2.00
C PRO A 101 -4.25 9.99 -3.31
N GLU A 102 -3.17 10.77 -3.36
CA GLU A 102 -2.23 10.70 -4.49
C GLU A 102 -1.54 9.32 -4.54
N ILE A 103 -1.14 8.79 -3.39
CA ILE A 103 -0.49 7.48 -3.27
C ILE A 103 -1.06 6.71 -2.06
N VAL A 104 -1.38 5.43 -2.27
CA VAL A 104 -1.74 4.51 -1.19
C VAL A 104 -0.76 3.34 -1.09
N VAL A 105 -0.39 2.98 0.15
CA VAL A 105 0.46 1.83 0.45
C VAL A 105 -0.42 0.60 0.70
N VAL A 106 -0.18 -0.46 -0.06
CA VAL A 106 -0.95 -1.71 -0.01
C VAL A 106 0.00 -2.91 -0.03
N ASP A 107 0.25 -3.50 1.14
CA ASP A 107 1.09 -4.69 1.29
C ASP A 107 0.33 -5.99 0.96
N GLU A 108 1.08 -7.09 0.83
CA GLU A 108 0.59 -8.44 0.55
C GLU A 108 -0.22 -8.51 -0.77
N LEU A 109 0.39 -8.08 -1.88
CA LEU A 109 -0.29 -8.02 -3.19
C LEU A 109 -0.91 -9.37 -3.64
N ALA A 110 -0.31 -10.48 -3.22
CA ALA A 110 -0.77 -11.84 -3.52
C ALA A 110 -1.91 -12.35 -2.60
N HIS A 111 -2.34 -11.53 -1.62
CA HIS A 111 -3.36 -11.88 -0.64
C HIS A 111 -4.69 -12.28 -1.29
N THR A 112 -5.34 -13.25 -0.66
CA THR A 112 -6.70 -13.67 -1.01
C THR A 112 -7.66 -12.97 -0.07
N ASN A 113 -8.50 -12.10 -0.63
CA ASN A 113 -9.43 -11.32 0.16
C ASN A 113 -10.46 -12.23 0.84
N ALA A 114 -10.96 -11.76 1.99
CA ALA A 114 -12.08 -12.38 2.69
C ALA A 114 -13.28 -12.69 1.79
N GLU A 115 -13.96 -13.81 2.03
CA GLU A 115 -15.24 -14.13 1.38
C GLU A 115 -16.28 -13.03 1.66
N GLY A 116 -17.01 -12.61 0.62
CA GLY A 116 -17.92 -11.45 0.68
C GLY A 116 -17.28 -10.10 0.35
N SER A 117 -15.97 -10.05 0.10
CA SER A 117 -15.30 -8.88 -0.49
C SER A 117 -15.75 -8.66 -1.94
N LYS A 118 -15.68 -7.40 -2.42
CA LYS A 118 -15.96 -7.06 -3.83
C LYS A 118 -15.11 -7.89 -4.79
N ASN A 119 -13.81 -7.98 -4.50
CA ASN A 119 -12.84 -8.73 -5.29
C ASN A 119 -12.28 -9.90 -4.47
N GLY A 120 -11.90 -10.99 -5.15
CA GLY A 120 -11.33 -12.18 -4.51
C GLY A 120 -9.83 -12.09 -4.22
N LYS A 121 -9.12 -11.17 -4.85
CA LYS A 121 -7.67 -10.97 -4.68
C LYS A 121 -7.31 -9.50 -4.49
N ARG A 122 -6.33 -9.24 -3.64
CA ARG A 122 -5.88 -7.86 -3.35
C ARG A 122 -5.32 -7.14 -4.56
N TRP A 123 -4.67 -7.85 -5.49
CA TRP A 123 -4.21 -7.23 -6.73
C TRP A 123 -5.36 -6.66 -7.59
N GLN A 124 -6.58 -7.19 -7.47
CA GLN A 124 -7.76 -6.65 -8.15
C GLN A 124 -8.22 -5.34 -7.48
N ASP A 125 -8.15 -5.25 -6.14
CA ASP A 125 -8.40 -3.98 -5.44
C ASP A 125 -7.36 -2.93 -5.84
N VAL A 126 -6.09 -3.32 -5.93
CA VAL A 126 -5.02 -2.46 -6.45
C VAL A 126 -5.32 -2.03 -7.88
N PHE A 127 -5.85 -2.92 -8.72
CA PHE A 127 -6.24 -2.57 -10.08
C PHE A 127 -7.36 -1.52 -10.12
N ASP A 128 -8.39 -1.69 -9.29
CA ASP A 128 -9.49 -0.71 -9.13
C ASP A 128 -8.96 0.68 -8.72
N LEU A 129 -8.00 0.72 -7.79
CA LEU A 129 -7.36 1.97 -7.34
C LEU A 129 -6.60 2.65 -8.47
N LEU A 130 -5.81 1.88 -9.23
CA LEU A 130 -5.05 2.40 -10.38
C LEU A 130 -5.97 2.94 -11.48
N GLU A 131 -7.10 2.28 -11.73
CA GLU A 131 -8.11 2.76 -12.69
C GLU A 131 -8.80 4.05 -12.24
N ALA A 132 -8.99 4.22 -10.93
CA ALA A 132 -9.47 5.47 -10.34
C ALA A 132 -8.43 6.61 -10.33
N GLY A 133 -7.21 6.36 -10.84
CA GLY A 133 -6.12 7.35 -10.90
C GLY A 133 -5.27 7.43 -9.63
N ILE A 134 -5.53 6.56 -8.64
CA ILE A 134 -4.77 6.51 -7.38
C ILE A 134 -3.50 5.68 -7.61
N ASN A 135 -2.34 6.22 -7.24
CA ASN A 135 -1.08 5.49 -7.36
C ASN A 135 -0.91 4.53 -6.19
N VAL A 136 -0.28 3.39 -6.43
CA VAL A 136 -0.12 2.35 -5.41
C VAL A 136 1.35 1.98 -5.24
N ILE A 137 1.80 1.92 -4.00
CA ILE A 137 3.07 1.28 -3.64
C ILE A 137 2.74 -0.02 -2.92
N SER A 138 3.31 -1.13 -3.37
CA SER A 138 2.98 -2.46 -2.89
C SER A 138 4.21 -3.33 -2.70
N ALA A 139 4.06 -4.47 -2.03
CA ALA A 139 5.08 -5.49 -1.93
C ALA A 139 4.51 -6.88 -2.19
N VAL A 140 5.37 -7.75 -2.73
CA VAL A 140 5.05 -9.15 -3.03
C VAL A 140 6.21 -10.07 -2.64
N ASN A 141 5.87 -11.24 -2.13
CA ASN A 141 6.80 -12.34 -1.82
C ASN A 141 6.86 -13.31 -3.00
#